data_AF-A0A5N9C6I6-F1
#
_entry.id   AF-A0A5N9C6I6-F1
#
_cell.length_a   1.000
_cell.length_b   1.000
_cell.length_c   1.000
_cell.angle_alpha   90.00
_cell.angle_beta   90.00
_cell.angle_gamma   90.00
#
_symmetry.space_group_name_H-M   'P 1'
#
loop_
_entity.id
_entity.type
_entity.pdbx_description
1 polymer ?
#
loop_
_entity_poly.entity_id
_entity_poly.type
_entity_poly.pdbx_seq_one_letter_code
_entity_poly.pdbx_strand_id
1 'polypeptide(L)'
;MKYTAAVIGLGRMGSTFDDEIDKAHGPGGDRRGTSIILPYCHGPSYFASDKIALVAGADPDPEKREKFGNRWEIEAKNLFESHQELLKVINPDILSVCTTAKIRSKIVIDAARSGVKAIWAEKPISTTLKEADEMIEICEQNNVVFAVNCARRWNPYYYQVKTMIDEGVFGKILQITGYGSAYASHNGSHLIDTMRFLGGGGVSWVFGEVENESLDGDKDFRANGYLAFKNGARGYLRSMDCGVGNWNIEVIGEKARFLSSGDTAVLEFEKVGKQISGDFTDNVKIPFPKPARFQGMGLTIIDDLIHGIETGSTPRCSGKDGLAGLEIAIALRESHLSGNKKIMLPIKNRNLGVISYESEGGR
;
A
#
# COMPACT_ATOMS: atom_id res chain seq x y z
N MET A 1 25.08 -1.91 -12.29
CA MET A 1 23.68 -1.55 -11.99
C MET A 1 23.13 -0.77 -13.17
N LYS A 2 21.86 -1.00 -13.54
CA LYS A 2 21.24 -0.48 -14.77
C LYS A 2 20.48 0.85 -14.56
N TYR A 3 20.01 1.09 -13.33
CA TYR A 3 19.26 2.29 -12.96
C TYR A 3 19.87 2.93 -11.70
N THR A 4 19.60 4.21 -11.50
CA THR A 4 19.96 4.98 -10.31
C THR A 4 18.72 5.29 -9.47
N ALA A 5 18.87 5.32 -8.15
CA ALA A 5 17.80 5.68 -7.24
C ALA A 5 18.26 6.66 -6.16
N ALA A 6 17.32 7.47 -5.68
CA ALA A 6 17.52 8.31 -4.51
C ALA A 6 16.30 8.27 -3.58
N VAL A 7 16.49 8.65 -2.32
CA VAL A 7 15.44 8.67 -1.29
C VAL A 7 15.25 10.07 -0.76
N ILE A 8 14.01 10.55 -0.69
CA ILE A 8 13.62 11.78 0.00
C ILE A 8 12.84 11.41 1.26
N GLY A 9 13.28 11.90 2.43
CA GLY A 9 12.81 11.45 3.73
C GLY A 9 13.65 10.27 4.21
N LEU A 10 14.71 10.54 4.97
CA LEU A 10 15.74 9.56 5.36
C LEU A 10 15.48 8.97 6.76
N GLY A 11 14.24 9.07 7.24
CA GLY A 11 13.80 8.53 8.51
C GLY A 11 13.50 7.03 8.47
N ARG A 12 12.58 6.61 9.33
CA ARG A 12 12.22 5.20 9.56
C ARG A 12 11.93 4.43 8.27
N MET A 13 10.96 4.87 7.47
CA MET A 13 10.60 4.21 6.20
C MET A 13 11.65 4.41 5.09
N GLY A 14 12.42 5.49 5.14
CA GLY A 14 13.50 5.73 4.18
C GLY A 14 14.69 4.80 4.36
N SER A 15 14.96 4.34 5.60
CA SER A 15 16.28 3.78 5.95
C SER A 15 16.30 2.68 7.00
N THR A 16 15.55 2.80 8.11
CA THR A 16 15.84 2.00 9.33
C THR A 16 14.75 1.02 9.76
N PHE A 17 13.57 1.04 9.13
CA PHE A 17 12.45 0.20 9.55
C PHE A 17 12.76 -1.30 9.54
N ASP A 18 13.52 -1.77 8.55
CA ASP A 18 13.90 -3.18 8.42
C ASP A 18 14.68 -3.69 9.66
N ASP A 19 15.47 -2.83 10.31
CA ASP A 19 16.20 -3.20 11.54
C ASP A 19 15.25 -3.51 12.71
N GLU A 20 14.11 -2.83 12.78
CA GLU A 20 13.11 -3.07 13.81
C GLU A 20 12.45 -4.43 13.61
N ILE A 21 12.24 -4.80 12.35
CA ILE A 21 11.71 -6.11 11.97
C ILE A 21 12.73 -7.20 12.28
N ASP A 22 13.99 -7.03 11.88
CA ASP A 22 15.06 -7.99 12.19
C ASP A 22 15.28 -8.14 13.70
N LYS A 23 15.27 -7.05 14.48
CA LYS A 23 15.37 -7.13 15.95
C LYS A 23 14.18 -7.85 16.57
N ALA A 24 12.97 -7.63 16.05
CA ALA A 24 11.78 -8.31 16.54
C ALA A 24 11.76 -9.80 16.16
N HIS A 25 12.42 -10.23 15.08
CA HIS A 25 12.27 -11.60 14.54
C HIS A 25 13.55 -12.44 14.54
N GLY A 26 14.69 -11.86 14.89
CA GLY A 26 16.03 -12.43 14.71
C GLY A 26 16.60 -12.13 13.30
N PRO A 27 17.92 -12.30 13.09
CA PRO A 27 18.55 -12.04 11.79
C PRO A 27 17.91 -12.90 10.69
N GLY A 28 17.44 -12.27 9.61
CA GLY A 28 16.85 -12.97 8.48
C GLY A 28 15.33 -13.22 8.59
N GLY A 29 14.64 -12.59 9.54
CA GLY A 29 13.21 -12.32 9.48
C GLY A 29 12.28 -13.50 9.13
N ASP A 30 12.38 -14.64 9.82
CA ASP A 30 11.27 -15.59 9.96
C ASP A 30 11.45 -16.44 11.23
N ARG A 31 10.81 -16.04 12.32
CA ARG A 31 10.50 -16.96 13.43
C ARG A 31 9.06 -16.88 13.91
N ARG A 32 8.20 -16.05 13.29
CA ARG A 32 6.82 -15.78 13.77
C ARG A 32 5.78 -15.45 12.68
N GLY A 33 6.05 -15.69 11.39
CA GLY A 33 5.02 -15.53 10.35
C GLY A 33 4.47 -14.10 10.22
N THR A 34 5.33 -13.08 10.06
CA THR A 34 4.83 -11.74 9.74
C THR A 34 4.58 -11.60 8.24
N SER A 35 3.66 -10.71 7.85
CA SER A 35 3.48 -10.29 6.46
C SER A 35 4.66 -9.52 5.88
N ILE A 36 5.60 -9.08 6.72
CA ILE A 36 6.69 -8.18 6.34
C ILE A 36 7.91 -9.00 5.97
N ILE A 37 8.14 -9.12 4.66
CA ILE A 37 9.27 -9.88 4.10
C ILE A 37 10.32 -8.88 3.65
N LEU A 38 11.53 -9.03 4.19
CA LEU A 38 12.64 -8.09 4.01
C LEU A 38 13.42 -8.34 2.69
N PRO A 39 14.04 -7.31 2.10
CA PRO A 39 13.95 -5.90 2.53
C PRO A 39 12.56 -5.32 2.22
N TYR A 40 12.10 -4.42 3.09
CA TYR A 40 10.78 -3.79 3.01
C TYR A 40 10.87 -2.30 2.73
N CYS A 41 11.74 -1.61 3.45
CA CYS A 41 11.84 -0.16 3.38
C CYS A 41 12.79 0.28 2.25
N HIS A 42 12.72 1.57 1.89
CA HIS A 42 13.19 2.04 0.58
C HIS A 42 14.71 1.90 0.40
N GLY A 43 15.52 2.45 1.30
CA GLY A 43 16.99 2.40 1.27
C GLY A 43 17.56 0.98 1.19
N PRO A 44 17.23 0.07 2.14
CA PRO A 44 17.68 -1.32 2.10
C PRO A 44 17.29 -2.04 0.82
N SER A 45 16.10 -1.76 0.28
CA SER A 45 15.63 -2.40 -0.95
C SER A 45 16.48 -2.00 -2.16
N TYR A 46 16.84 -0.72 -2.28
CA TYR A 46 17.76 -0.29 -3.32
C TYR A 46 19.17 -0.84 -3.12
N PHE A 47 19.66 -0.81 -1.89
CA PHE A 47 21.00 -1.32 -1.57
C PHE A 47 21.15 -2.83 -1.83
N ALA A 48 20.09 -3.61 -1.58
CA ALA A 48 20.08 -5.05 -1.82
C ALA A 48 19.85 -5.43 -3.29
N SER A 49 19.43 -4.51 -4.16
CA SER A 49 19.14 -4.78 -5.56
C SER A 49 20.40 -4.72 -6.41
N ASP A 50 20.62 -5.74 -7.26
CA ASP A 50 21.71 -5.76 -8.25
C ASP A 50 21.40 -4.87 -9.49
N LYS A 51 20.15 -4.47 -9.65
CA LYS A 51 19.66 -3.67 -10.80
C LYS A 51 19.77 -2.16 -10.57
N ILE A 52 19.78 -1.71 -9.31
CA ILE A 52 19.71 -0.29 -8.93
C ILE A 52 20.91 0.13 -8.10
N ALA A 53 21.46 1.31 -8.39
CA ALA A 53 22.39 2.02 -7.53
C ALA A 53 21.66 3.04 -6.66
N LEU A 54 21.71 2.92 -5.34
CA LEU A 54 21.35 4.01 -4.44
C LEU A 54 22.46 5.07 -4.48
N VAL A 55 22.16 6.27 -5.00
CA VAL A 55 23.19 7.28 -5.30
C VAL A 55 23.10 8.55 -4.45
N ALA A 56 21.94 8.83 -3.86
CA ALA A 56 21.70 10.08 -3.14
C ALA A 56 20.55 9.98 -2.12
N GLY A 57 20.50 10.96 -1.22
CA GLY A 57 19.40 11.12 -0.26
C GLY A 57 19.12 12.58 0.05
N ALA A 58 17.88 12.89 0.45
CA ALA A 58 17.52 14.22 0.96
C ALA A 58 16.63 14.15 2.20
N ASP A 59 16.96 14.96 3.20
CA ASP A 59 16.15 15.21 4.39
C ASP A 59 16.54 16.58 4.95
N PRO A 60 15.61 17.41 5.47
CA PRO A 60 15.98 18.67 6.12
C PRO A 60 16.83 18.46 7.39
N ASP A 61 16.71 17.30 8.04
CA ASP A 61 17.45 16.98 9.26
C ASP A 61 18.89 16.51 8.96
N PRO A 62 19.93 17.26 9.37
CA PRO A 62 21.32 16.90 9.11
C PRO A 62 21.73 15.57 9.77
N GLU A 63 21.18 15.22 10.92
CA GLU A 63 21.51 13.97 11.62
C GLU A 63 21.00 12.76 10.84
N LYS A 64 19.81 12.87 10.22
CA LYS A 64 19.29 11.81 9.34
C LYS A 64 20.12 11.68 8.07
N ARG A 65 20.57 12.79 7.49
CA ARG A 65 21.49 12.77 6.33
C ARG A 65 22.77 12.03 6.68
N GLU A 66 23.44 12.40 7.77
CA GLU A 66 24.67 11.75 8.22
C GLU A 66 24.48 10.24 8.46
N LYS A 67 23.45 9.85 9.21
CA LYS A 67 23.15 8.43 9.46
C LYS A 67 22.88 7.65 8.17
N PHE A 68 22.13 8.24 7.24
CA PHE A 68 21.84 7.62 5.95
C PHE A 68 23.10 7.46 5.10
N GLY A 69 23.94 8.49 5.03
CA GLY A 69 25.22 8.48 4.32
C GLY A 69 26.15 7.40 4.84
N ASN A 70 26.34 7.35 6.15
CA ASN A 70 27.20 6.36 6.79
C ASN A 70 26.68 4.93 6.59
N ARG A 71 25.36 4.73 6.64
CA ARG A 71 24.74 3.40 6.53
C ARG A 71 24.79 2.84 5.11
N TRP A 72 24.56 3.68 4.11
CA TRP A 72 24.40 3.27 2.71
C TRP A 72 25.57 3.67 1.83
N GLU A 73 26.69 4.08 2.45
CA GLU A 73 27.94 4.47 1.78
C GLU A 73 27.74 5.61 0.76
N ILE A 74 26.90 6.59 1.11
CA ILE A 74 26.61 7.76 0.27
C ILE A 74 27.47 8.93 0.74
N GLU A 75 28.31 9.44 -0.17
CA GLU A 75 29.16 10.59 0.09
C GLU A 75 28.33 11.84 0.45
N ALA A 76 28.86 12.68 1.35
CA ALA A 76 28.18 13.89 1.82
C ALA A 76 27.76 14.85 0.69
N LYS A 77 28.49 14.87 -0.43
CA LYS A 77 28.14 15.69 -1.62
C LYS A 77 26.85 15.25 -2.33
N ASN A 78 26.39 14.02 -2.08
CA ASN A 78 25.16 13.45 -2.61
C ASN A 78 24.04 13.40 -1.56
N LEU A 79 24.21 14.10 -0.44
CA LEU A 79 23.21 14.25 0.61
C LEU A 79 22.73 15.71 0.66
N PHE A 80 21.45 15.92 0.39
CA PHE A 80 20.89 17.25 0.18
C PHE A 80 19.90 17.62 1.28
N GLU A 81 19.83 18.90 1.63
CA GLU A 81 18.84 19.38 2.58
C GLU A 81 17.44 19.44 1.96
N SER A 82 17.36 19.74 0.67
CA SER A 82 16.11 19.93 -0.06
C SER A 82 15.93 18.93 -1.21
N HIS A 83 14.67 18.57 -1.51
CA HIS A 83 14.39 17.73 -2.67
C HIS A 83 14.70 18.43 -3.99
N GLN A 84 14.53 19.75 -4.06
CA GLN A 84 14.79 20.52 -5.28
C GLN A 84 16.27 20.45 -5.67
N GLU A 85 17.19 20.54 -4.71
CA GLU A 85 18.63 20.39 -4.98
C GLU A 85 18.97 18.98 -5.44
N LEU A 86 18.43 17.95 -4.77
CA LEU A 86 18.62 16.56 -5.18
C LEU A 86 18.15 16.34 -6.61
N LEU A 87 16.94 16.80 -6.96
CA LEU A 87 16.37 16.66 -8.30
C LEU A 87 17.20 17.42 -9.35
N LYS A 88 17.73 18.59 -9.00
CA LYS A 88 18.55 19.42 -9.90
C LYS A 88 19.93 18.81 -10.16
N VAL A 89 20.59 18.27 -9.13
CA VAL A 89 21.98 17.82 -9.20
C VAL A 89 22.08 16.34 -9.61
N ILE A 90 21.20 15.49 -9.09
CA ILE A 90 21.27 14.04 -9.29
C ILE A 90 20.32 13.56 -10.38
N ASN A 91 19.06 14.03 -10.36
CA ASN A 91 17.97 13.57 -11.24
C ASN A 91 17.95 12.04 -11.47
N PRO A 92 17.67 11.23 -10.43
CA PRO A 92 17.76 9.78 -10.50
C PRO A 92 16.69 9.17 -11.43
N ASP A 93 16.93 7.95 -11.91
CA ASP A 93 15.91 7.20 -12.68
C ASP A 93 14.68 6.90 -11.82
N ILE A 94 14.88 6.51 -10.56
CA ILE A 94 13.83 6.13 -9.62
C ILE A 94 13.96 6.98 -8.35
N LEU A 95 12.85 7.57 -7.91
CA LEU A 95 12.83 8.39 -6.70
C LEU A 95 11.87 7.82 -5.66
N SER A 96 12.37 7.59 -4.46
CA SER A 96 11.51 7.31 -3.31
C SER A 96 11.11 8.55 -2.55
N VAL A 97 9.83 8.66 -2.21
CA VAL A 97 9.27 9.78 -1.45
C VAL A 97 8.66 9.26 -0.16
N CYS A 98 9.48 9.29 0.90
CA CYS A 98 9.21 8.74 2.22
C CYS A 98 8.89 9.85 3.26
N THR A 99 8.43 11.01 2.78
CA THR A 99 8.03 12.14 3.63
C THR A 99 6.64 11.94 4.21
N THR A 100 6.18 12.84 5.08
CA THR A 100 4.78 12.90 5.50
C THR A 100 3.86 13.31 4.34
N ALA A 101 2.57 12.97 4.44
CA ALA A 101 1.59 13.27 3.40
C ALA A 101 1.45 14.77 3.08
N LYS A 102 1.64 15.63 4.09
CA LYS A 102 1.51 17.10 3.97
C LYS A 102 2.39 17.74 2.90
N ILE A 103 3.58 17.19 2.65
CA ILE A 103 4.54 17.75 1.68
C ILE A 103 4.75 16.85 0.45
N ARG A 104 4.20 15.63 0.49
CA ARG A 104 4.45 14.59 -0.52
C ARG A 104 3.94 14.99 -1.91
N SER A 105 2.77 15.63 -1.99
CA SER A 105 2.17 16.06 -3.26
C SER A 105 3.11 16.98 -4.04
N LYS A 106 3.65 18.00 -3.36
CA LYS A 106 4.64 18.90 -3.93
C LYS A 106 5.89 18.17 -4.44
N ILE A 107 6.45 17.27 -3.63
CA ILE A 107 7.67 16.54 -3.99
C ILE A 107 7.44 15.65 -5.21
N VAL A 108 6.32 14.92 -5.26
CA VAL A 108 5.96 14.06 -6.39
C VAL A 108 5.76 14.86 -7.67
N ILE A 109 5.07 16.01 -7.60
CA ILE A 109 4.88 16.92 -8.74
C ILE A 109 6.21 17.49 -9.22
N ASP A 110 7.07 17.96 -8.31
CA ASP A 110 8.39 18.51 -8.66
C ASP A 110 9.28 17.43 -9.30
N ALA A 111 9.24 16.20 -8.78
CA ALA A 111 9.99 15.06 -9.32
C ALA A 111 9.49 14.62 -10.70
N ALA A 112 8.17 14.48 -10.88
CA ALA A 112 7.60 14.12 -12.17
C ALA A 112 7.97 15.13 -13.27
N ARG A 113 8.06 16.42 -12.92
CA ARG A 113 8.50 17.49 -13.84
C ARG A 113 10.01 17.53 -14.07
N SER A 114 10.83 16.93 -13.20
CA SER A 114 12.30 16.93 -13.35
C SER A 114 12.80 15.86 -14.33
N GLY A 115 11.93 14.92 -14.73
CA GLY A 115 12.27 13.84 -15.65
C GLY A 115 12.70 12.53 -14.98
N VAL A 116 12.36 12.31 -13.71
CA VAL A 116 12.48 10.97 -13.09
C VAL A 116 11.59 9.98 -13.86
N LYS A 117 12.05 8.74 -14.01
CA LYS A 117 11.30 7.72 -14.78
C LYS A 117 10.25 7.02 -13.92
N ALA A 118 10.52 6.87 -12.62
CA ALA A 118 9.57 6.30 -11.70
C ALA A 118 9.63 6.93 -10.30
N ILE A 119 8.50 6.90 -9.62
CA ILE A 119 8.33 7.36 -8.25
C ILE A 119 7.73 6.25 -7.40
N TRP A 120 8.37 5.96 -6.27
CA TRP A 120 7.84 5.08 -5.22
C TRP A 120 7.56 5.90 -3.96
N ALA A 121 6.29 6.23 -3.72
CA ALA A 121 5.90 7.10 -2.62
C ALA A 121 5.19 6.34 -1.50
N GLU A 122 5.39 6.80 -0.26
CA GLU A 122 4.70 6.28 0.90
C GLU A 122 3.19 6.55 0.90
N LYS A 123 2.45 5.71 1.62
CA LYS A 123 1.01 5.89 1.87
C LYS A 123 0.76 6.88 3.02
N PRO A 124 -0.48 7.39 3.19
CA PRO A 124 -1.51 7.50 2.15
C PRO A 124 -1.02 8.38 0.98
N ILE A 125 -1.58 8.30 -0.21
CA ILE A 125 -1.06 9.03 -1.39
C ILE A 125 -0.89 10.55 -1.16
N SER A 126 -1.86 11.20 -0.49
CA SER A 126 -1.92 12.64 -0.24
C SER A 126 -2.82 12.91 0.97
N THR A 127 -3.04 14.19 1.31
CA THR A 127 -3.99 14.57 2.37
C THR A 127 -5.39 14.85 1.83
N THR A 128 -5.52 15.30 0.58
CA THR A 128 -6.82 15.54 -0.09
C THR A 128 -6.95 14.77 -1.40
N LEU A 129 -8.18 14.53 -1.84
CA LEU A 129 -8.45 13.89 -3.13
C LEU A 129 -7.92 14.73 -4.30
N LYS A 130 -8.07 16.05 -4.24
CA LYS A 130 -7.55 16.99 -5.25
C LYS A 130 -6.04 16.90 -5.40
N GLU A 131 -5.30 16.83 -4.31
CA GLU A 131 -3.84 16.64 -4.37
C GLU A 131 -3.47 15.30 -5.02
N ALA A 132 -4.18 14.21 -4.68
CA ALA A 132 -3.94 12.91 -5.31
C ALA A 132 -4.25 12.94 -6.81
N ASP A 133 -5.35 13.57 -7.22
CA ASP A 133 -5.72 13.75 -8.62
C ASP A 133 -4.60 14.51 -9.37
N GLU A 134 -4.13 15.63 -8.82
CA GLU A 134 -3.05 16.44 -9.41
C GLU A 134 -1.73 15.64 -9.52
N MET A 135 -1.35 14.89 -8.48
CA MET A 135 -0.16 14.05 -8.51
C MET A 135 -0.22 13.01 -9.64
N ILE A 136 -1.37 12.33 -9.78
CA ILE A 136 -1.58 11.32 -10.82
C ILE A 136 -1.52 11.97 -12.20
N GLU A 137 -2.25 13.07 -12.39
CA GLU A 137 -2.29 13.80 -13.66
C GLU A 137 -0.89 14.23 -14.11
N ILE A 138 -0.11 14.83 -13.22
CA ILE A 138 1.26 15.27 -13.56
C ILE A 138 2.18 14.08 -13.84
N CYS A 139 2.07 12.97 -13.10
CA CYS A 139 2.84 11.76 -13.40
C CYS A 139 2.48 11.19 -14.79
N GLU A 140 1.20 11.12 -15.13
CA GLU A 140 0.74 10.66 -16.44
C GLU A 140 1.20 11.56 -17.58
N GLN A 141 1.10 12.89 -17.42
CA GLN A 141 1.57 13.87 -18.42
C GLN A 141 3.07 13.77 -18.70
N ASN A 142 3.86 13.37 -17.70
CA ASN A 142 5.32 13.24 -17.81
C ASN A 142 5.79 11.79 -18.03
N ASN A 143 4.86 10.85 -18.25
CA ASN A 143 5.15 9.41 -18.43
C ASN A 143 5.96 8.80 -17.27
N VAL A 144 5.69 9.25 -16.04
CA VAL A 144 6.35 8.75 -14.83
C VAL A 144 5.58 7.57 -14.26
N VAL A 145 6.27 6.44 -14.06
CA VAL A 145 5.69 5.28 -13.38
C VAL A 145 5.49 5.60 -11.91
N PHE A 146 4.25 5.68 -11.45
CA PHE A 146 3.95 6.13 -10.09
C PHE A 146 3.33 5.02 -9.23
N ALA A 147 4.10 4.54 -8.25
CA ALA A 147 3.67 3.55 -7.27
C ALA A 147 3.47 4.15 -5.87
N VAL A 148 2.41 3.71 -5.20
CA VAL A 148 2.09 4.05 -3.80
C VAL A 148 2.34 2.82 -2.92
N ASN A 149 2.98 3.00 -1.77
CA ASN A 149 3.45 1.91 -0.92
C ASN A 149 2.33 1.20 -0.11
N CYS A 150 1.24 0.77 -0.77
CA CYS A 150 0.34 -0.23 -0.21
C CYS A 150 0.95 -1.63 -0.38
N ALA A 151 2.05 -1.88 0.34
CA ALA A 151 3.00 -2.97 0.10
C ALA A 151 2.38 -4.39 0.01
N ARG A 152 1.21 -4.63 0.61
CA ARG A 152 0.51 -5.92 0.59
C ARG A 152 0.17 -6.41 -0.83
N ARG A 153 0.08 -5.53 -1.83
CA ARG A 153 -0.03 -5.95 -3.25
C ARG A 153 1.23 -6.66 -3.78
N TRP A 154 2.36 -6.46 -3.13
CA TRP A 154 3.63 -7.10 -3.44
C TRP A 154 4.02 -8.19 -2.42
N ASN A 155 3.21 -8.42 -1.39
CA ASN A 155 3.35 -9.60 -0.54
C ASN A 155 3.09 -10.86 -1.39
N PRO A 156 4.00 -11.85 -1.39
CA PRO A 156 3.92 -13.00 -2.27
C PRO A 156 2.69 -13.88 -2.00
N TYR A 157 2.18 -13.95 -0.76
CA TYR A 157 0.97 -14.70 -0.44
C TYR A 157 -0.28 -14.02 -0.98
N TYR A 158 -0.47 -12.72 -0.73
CA TYR A 158 -1.60 -11.99 -1.30
C TYR A 158 -1.53 -11.91 -2.83
N TYR A 159 -0.32 -11.77 -3.39
CA TYR A 159 -0.13 -11.81 -4.84
C TYR A 159 -0.46 -13.19 -5.44
N GLN A 160 -0.14 -14.28 -4.73
CA GLN A 160 -0.54 -15.62 -5.13
C GLN A 160 -2.07 -15.78 -5.14
N VAL A 161 -2.76 -15.25 -4.12
CA VAL A 161 -4.24 -15.22 -4.11
C VAL A 161 -4.76 -14.42 -5.29
N LYS A 162 -4.21 -13.24 -5.56
CA LYS A 162 -4.61 -12.42 -6.73
C LYS A 162 -4.43 -13.18 -8.04
N THR A 163 -3.29 -13.86 -8.21
CA THR A 163 -3.01 -14.67 -9.40
C THR A 163 -4.06 -15.76 -9.58
N MET A 164 -4.39 -16.48 -8.50
CA MET A 164 -5.44 -17.51 -8.53
C MET A 164 -6.84 -16.95 -8.83
N ILE A 165 -7.14 -15.73 -8.37
CA ILE A 165 -8.37 -15.02 -8.72
C ILE A 165 -8.40 -14.73 -10.22
N ASP A 166 -7.31 -14.21 -10.78
CA ASP A 166 -7.18 -13.87 -12.20
C ASP A 166 -7.23 -15.10 -13.11
N GLU A 167 -6.70 -16.22 -12.65
CA GLU A 167 -6.77 -17.54 -13.32
C GLU A 167 -8.15 -18.22 -13.19
N GLY A 168 -9.10 -17.61 -12.47
CA GLY A 168 -10.46 -18.12 -12.32
C GLY A 168 -10.62 -19.25 -11.31
N VAL A 169 -9.62 -19.52 -10.45
CA VAL A 169 -9.67 -20.56 -9.42
C VAL A 169 -10.82 -20.34 -8.44
N PHE A 170 -11.12 -19.09 -8.11
CA PHE A 170 -12.21 -18.72 -7.21
C PHE A 170 -13.58 -18.70 -7.88
N GLY A 171 -13.66 -18.74 -9.22
CA GLY A 171 -14.87 -18.32 -9.94
C GLY A 171 -15.14 -16.83 -9.72
N LYS A 172 -16.41 -16.42 -9.68
CA LYS A 172 -16.74 -15.04 -9.30
C LYS A 172 -16.48 -14.81 -7.82
N ILE A 173 -15.89 -13.65 -7.49
CA ILE A 173 -15.77 -13.19 -6.11
C ILE A 173 -17.14 -12.72 -5.62
N LEU A 174 -17.59 -13.29 -4.52
CA LEU A 174 -18.88 -13.02 -3.91
C LEU A 174 -18.71 -12.03 -2.75
N GLN A 175 -17.72 -12.28 -1.91
CA GLN A 175 -17.48 -11.50 -0.70
C GLN A 175 -16.00 -11.34 -0.40
N ILE A 176 -15.68 -10.20 0.19
CA ILE A 176 -14.41 -9.97 0.86
C ILE A 176 -14.65 -9.37 2.25
N THR A 177 -13.92 -9.86 3.24
CA THR A 177 -13.99 -9.33 4.60
C THR A 177 -12.60 -8.97 5.07
N GLY A 178 -12.44 -7.80 5.68
CA GLY A 178 -11.18 -7.34 6.21
C GLY A 178 -11.33 -6.76 7.61
N TYR A 179 -10.49 -7.24 8.53
CA TYR A 179 -10.41 -6.77 9.91
C TYR A 179 -8.99 -6.31 10.20
N GLY A 180 -8.81 -5.11 10.74
CA GLY A 180 -7.49 -4.63 11.15
C GLY A 180 -7.57 -3.31 11.89
N SER A 181 -7.29 -3.33 13.19
CA SER A 181 -7.31 -2.16 14.07
C SER A 181 -6.31 -1.12 13.61
N ALA A 182 -6.79 -0.09 12.94
CA ALA A 182 -5.96 0.88 12.26
C ALA A 182 -6.76 2.15 11.91
N TYR A 183 -6.09 3.30 12.01
CA TYR A 183 -6.61 4.54 11.45
C TYR A 183 -6.71 4.44 9.91
N ALA A 184 -7.81 4.94 9.36
CA ALA A 184 -8.30 4.65 8.01
C ALA A 184 -7.32 5.07 6.90
N SER A 185 -6.67 6.24 7.04
CA SER A 185 -5.69 6.69 6.06
C SER A 185 -4.28 6.17 6.34
N HIS A 186 -3.91 6.00 7.62
CA HIS A 186 -2.59 5.52 8.02
C HIS A 186 -2.37 4.03 7.72
N ASN A 187 -2.74 3.11 8.61
CA ASN A 187 -2.56 1.68 8.39
C ASN A 187 -3.80 1.03 7.74
N GLY A 188 -4.97 1.65 7.90
CA GLY A 188 -6.22 1.24 7.27
C GLY A 188 -6.15 1.35 5.75
N SER A 189 -5.29 2.20 5.18
CA SER A 189 -5.07 2.29 3.75
C SER A 189 -4.56 0.97 3.18
N HIS A 190 -3.70 0.24 3.90
CA HIS A 190 -3.30 -1.10 3.50
C HIS A 190 -4.45 -2.10 3.54
N LEU A 191 -5.32 -2.03 4.56
CA LEU A 191 -6.47 -2.92 4.70
C LEU A 191 -7.48 -2.70 3.57
N ILE A 192 -7.89 -1.44 3.37
CA ILE A 192 -8.78 -1.02 2.29
C ILE A 192 -8.19 -1.43 0.94
N ASP A 193 -6.91 -1.15 0.72
CA ASP A 193 -6.26 -1.47 -0.55
C ASP A 193 -6.13 -2.98 -0.81
N THR A 194 -5.81 -3.78 0.22
CA THR A 194 -5.78 -5.25 0.10
C THR A 194 -7.17 -5.80 -0.23
N MET A 195 -8.21 -5.27 0.42
CA MET A 195 -9.60 -5.62 0.08
C MET A 195 -9.94 -5.22 -1.35
N ARG A 196 -9.47 -4.06 -1.83
CA ARG A 196 -9.66 -3.69 -3.23
C ARG A 196 -8.95 -4.66 -4.17
N PHE A 197 -7.68 -4.94 -3.88
CA PHE A 197 -6.82 -5.76 -4.71
C PHE A 197 -7.39 -7.15 -4.93
N LEU A 198 -7.89 -7.79 -3.87
CA LEU A 198 -8.47 -9.14 -3.93
C LEU A 198 -9.98 -9.16 -4.25
N GLY A 199 -10.70 -8.06 -3.99
CA GLY A 199 -12.15 -7.97 -4.20
C GLY A 199 -12.58 -7.62 -5.63
N GLY A 200 -11.64 -7.30 -6.52
CA GLY A 200 -11.92 -6.92 -7.92
C GLY A 200 -11.71 -5.45 -8.26
N GLY A 201 -10.99 -4.72 -7.41
CA GLY A 201 -10.46 -3.38 -7.65
C GLY A 201 -11.48 -2.26 -7.44
N GLY A 202 -12.44 -2.13 -8.35
CA GLY A 202 -13.35 -0.99 -8.40
C GLY A 202 -14.50 -1.08 -7.40
N VAL A 203 -14.68 -0.07 -6.56
CA VAL A 203 -15.83 0.08 -5.65
C VAL A 203 -16.81 1.12 -6.23
N SER A 204 -18.09 0.80 -6.25
CA SER A 204 -19.17 1.65 -6.77
C SER A 204 -19.72 2.59 -5.71
N TRP A 205 -19.84 2.12 -4.48
CA TRP A 205 -20.39 2.89 -3.37
C TRP A 205 -20.04 2.23 -2.05
N VAL A 206 -20.12 3.01 -0.97
CA VAL A 206 -19.94 2.55 0.40
C VAL A 206 -21.04 3.08 1.30
N PHE A 207 -21.22 2.47 2.46
CA PHE A 207 -21.71 3.16 3.65
C PHE A 207 -20.90 2.66 4.85
N GLY A 208 -20.77 3.45 5.89
CA GLY A 208 -19.97 3.13 7.05
C GLY A 208 -20.30 3.97 8.27
N GLU A 209 -19.72 3.56 9.38
CA GLU A 209 -19.71 4.25 10.66
C GLU A 209 -18.27 4.51 11.10
N VAL A 210 -18.07 5.60 11.83
CA VAL A 210 -16.78 6.01 12.37
C VAL A 210 -16.85 5.95 13.90
N GLU A 211 -15.73 5.60 14.54
CA GLU A 211 -15.62 5.57 16.00
C GLU A 211 -15.77 6.99 16.57
N ASN A 212 -16.82 7.22 17.37
CA ASN A 212 -17.33 8.56 17.75
C ASN A 212 -16.29 9.50 18.40
N GLU A 213 -15.28 8.96 19.09
CA GLU A 213 -14.25 9.76 19.76
C GLU A 213 -13.23 10.40 18.79
N SER A 214 -13.39 10.17 17.47
CA SER A 214 -12.38 10.52 16.44
C SER A 214 -12.81 11.58 15.42
N LEU A 215 -14.01 12.15 15.50
CA LEU A 215 -14.47 13.13 14.50
C LEU A 215 -14.22 14.57 14.95
N ASP A 216 -13.00 15.05 14.73
CA ASP A 216 -12.63 16.46 14.85
C ASP A 216 -11.96 16.91 13.55
N GLY A 217 -12.72 17.63 12.71
CA GLY A 217 -12.25 18.10 11.41
C GLY A 217 -11.74 16.97 10.50
N ASP A 218 -10.50 17.14 10.00
CA ASP A 218 -9.88 16.20 9.05
C ASP A 218 -8.97 15.16 9.73
N LYS A 219 -9.00 15.01 11.05
CA LYS A 219 -8.19 14.01 11.76
C LYS A 219 -8.47 12.59 11.25
N ASP A 220 -7.44 11.74 11.29
CA ASP A 220 -7.60 10.33 10.95
C ASP A 220 -8.51 9.62 11.97
N PHE A 221 -9.21 8.58 11.50
CA PHE A 221 -10.27 7.93 12.26
C PHE A 221 -10.29 6.43 12.01
N ARG A 222 -10.99 5.67 12.86
CA ARG A 222 -11.28 4.25 12.61
C ARG A 222 -12.72 4.10 12.16
N ALA A 223 -12.95 3.19 11.21
CA ALA A 223 -14.26 3.00 10.59
C ALA A 223 -14.63 1.52 10.38
N ASN A 224 -15.92 1.25 10.44
CA ASN A 224 -16.51 0.04 9.88
C ASN A 224 -17.28 0.40 8.62
N GLY A 225 -17.32 -0.49 7.64
CA GLY A 225 -17.86 -0.17 6.33
C GLY A 225 -18.37 -1.35 5.54
N TYR A 226 -19.39 -1.09 4.73
CA TYR A 226 -19.83 -1.93 3.64
C TYR A 226 -19.37 -1.34 2.31
N LEU A 227 -18.75 -2.16 1.47
CA LEU A 227 -18.22 -1.77 0.17
C LEU A 227 -18.95 -2.57 -0.92
N ALA A 228 -19.58 -1.89 -1.88
CA ALA A 228 -20.14 -2.56 -3.04
C ALA A 228 -19.20 -2.45 -4.23
N PHE A 229 -18.64 -3.57 -4.67
CA PHE A 229 -17.72 -3.61 -5.81
C PHE A 229 -18.47 -3.56 -7.15
N LYS A 230 -17.81 -2.99 -8.16
CA LYS A 230 -18.29 -2.88 -9.55
C LYS A 230 -18.55 -4.24 -10.20
N ASN A 231 -17.79 -5.27 -9.79
CA ASN A 231 -17.95 -6.65 -10.27
C ASN A 231 -19.09 -7.42 -9.57
N GLY A 232 -19.81 -6.80 -8.64
CA GLY A 232 -20.91 -7.43 -7.89
C GLY A 232 -20.51 -7.97 -6.51
N ALA A 233 -19.22 -8.09 -6.20
CA ALA A 233 -18.76 -8.54 -4.88
C ALA A 233 -19.16 -7.56 -3.76
N ARG A 234 -19.24 -8.06 -2.52
CA ARG A 234 -19.51 -7.27 -1.31
C ARG A 234 -18.37 -7.31 -0.32
N GLY A 235 -18.00 -6.15 0.19
CA GLY A 235 -16.92 -5.96 1.13
C GLY A 235 -17.43 -5.59 2.52
N TYR A 236 -16.87 -6.21 3.56
CA TYR A 236 -17.08 -5.82 4.95
C TYR A 236 -15.75 -5.42 5.57
N LEU A 237 -15.61 -4.14 5.90
CA LEU A 237 -14.42 -3.54 6.48
C LEU A 237 -14.67 -3.30 7.96
N ARG A 238 -13.71 -3.68 8.80
CA ARG A 238 -13.60 -3.25 10.19
C ARG A 238 -12.18 -2.76 10.45
N SER A 239 -12.05 -1.50 10.83
CA SER A 239 -10.77 -0.92 11.25
C SER A 239 -10.73 -0.44 12.71
N MET A 240 -11.82 -0.65 13.44
CA MET A 240 -11.90 -0.48 14.89
C MET A 240 -11.16 -1.61 15.64
N ASP A 241 -11.24 -1.63 16.97
CA ASP A 241 -10.64 -2.72 17.77
C ASP A 241 -11.17 -4.10 17.32
N CYS A 242 -10.24 -5.00 17.02
CA CYS A 242 -10.46 -6.36 16.54
C CYS A 242 -9.96 -7.41 17.54
N GLY A 243 -9.38 -7.00 18.68
CA GLY A 243 -8.78 -7.91 19.65
C GLY A 243 -7.77 -8.86 19.02
N VAL A 244 -7.88 -10.15 19.34
CA VAL A 244 -6.99 -11.20 18.81
C VAL A 244 -7.14 -11.46 17.30
N GLY A 245 -8.25 -11.06 16.69
CA GLY A 245 -8.53 -11.24 15.26
C GLY A 245 -7.95 -10.15 14.37
N ASN A 246 -6.91 -9.46 14.83
CA ASN A 246 -6.33 -8.31 14.14
C ASN A 246 -5.61 -8.74 12.85
N TRP A 247 -5.75 -7.93 11.79
CA TRP A 247 -5.19 -8.18 10.46
C TRP A 247 -5.62 -9.51 9.83
N ASN A 248 -6.92 -9.69 9.65
CA ASN A 248 -7.51 -10.83 8.97
C ASN A 248 -8.13 -10.41 7.62
N ILE A 249 -7.93 -11.22 6.59
CA ILE A 249 -8.55 -11.04 5.27
C ILE A 249 -9.20 -12.35 4.83
N GLU A 250 -10.47 -12.30 4.46
CA GLU A 250 -11.20 -13.43 3.91
C GLU A 250 -11.72 -13.10 2.51
N VAL A 251 -11.52 -14.02 1.56
CA VAL A 251 -12.05 -13.92 0.20
C VAL A 251 -12.91 -15.15 -0.06
N ILE A 252 -14.16 -14.92 -0.44
CA ILE A 252 -15.12 -15.97 -0.78
C ILE A 252 -15.49 -15.82 -2.25
N GLY A 253 -15.17 -16.83 -3.05
CA GLY A 253 -15.65 -16.98 -4.41
C GLY A 253 -16.60 -18.16 -4.57
N GLU A 254 -17.16 -18.32 -5.77
CA GLU A 254 -18.06 -19.43 -6.13
C GLU A 254 -17.41 -20.82 -5.96
N LYS A 255 -16.08 -20.92 -6.11
CA LYS A 255 -15.37 -22.21 -6.19
C LYS A 255 -14.28 -22.39 -5.13
N ALA A 256 -13.88 -21.32 -4.47
CA ALA A 256 -12.81 -21.37 -3.49
C ALA A 256 -12.97 -20.27 -2.43
N ARG A 257 -12.36 -20.52 -1.27
CA ARG A 257 -12.28 -19.58 -0.16
C ARG A 257 -10.83 -19.49 0.33
N PHE A 258 -10.42 -18.26 0.64
CA PHE A 258 -9.13 -17.96 1.24
C PHE A 258 -9.34 -17.21 2.54
N LEU A 259 -8.59 -17.59 3.58
CA LEU A 259 -8.53 -16.87 4.85
C LEU A 259 -7.06 -16.65 5.22
N SER A 260 -6.71 -15.39 5.44
CA SER A 260 -5.47 -14.94 6.07
C SER A 260 -5.78 -14.49 7.48
N SER A 261 -5.02 -14.98 8.46
CA SER A 261 -5.07 -14.47 9.83
C SER A 261 -3.71 -14.00 10.32
N GLY A 262 -3.70 -12.91 11.09
CA GLY A 262 -2.48 -12.30 11.62
C GLY A 262 -1.56 -11.76 10.52
N ASP A 263 -2.15 -11.23 9.46
CA ASP A 263 -1.48 -10.76 8.26
C ASP A 263 -0.55 -11.82 7.65
N THR A 264 -1.14 -12.89 7.13
CA THR A 264 -0.46 -14.04 6.51
C THR A 264 0.31 -14.96 7.46
N ALA A 265 0.20 -14.77 8.78
CA ALA A 265 0.74 -15.69 9.78
C ALA A 265 0.11 -17.09 9.69
N VAL A 266 -1.20 -17.13 9.44
CA VAL A 266 -1.96 -18.35 9.18
C VAL A 266 -2.72 -18.19 7.87
N LEU A 267 -2.60 -19.19 7.00
CA LEU A 267 -3.26 -19.23 5.71
C LEU A 267 -4.14 -20.47 5.62
N GLU A 268 -5.41 -20.27 5.28
CA GLU A 268 -6.34 -21.35 4.98
C GLU A 268 -6.86 -21.20 3.56
N PHE A 269 -6.99 -22.34 2.88
CA PHE A 269 -7.51 -22.39 1.53
C PHE A 269 -8.43 -23.59 1.37
N GLU A 270 -9.62 -23.32 0.86
CA GLU A 270 -10.68 -24.30 0.66
C GLU A 270 -11.15 -24.25 -0.79
N LYS A 271 -11.50 -25.41 -1.35
CA LYS A 271 -12.17 -25.52 -2.63
C LYS A 271 -13.49 -26.24 -2.48
N VAL A 272 -14.46 -25.88 -3.32
CA VAL A 272 -15.70 -26.64 -3.46
C VAL A 272 -15.35 -28.07 -3.85
N GLY A 273 -15.78 -29.01 -3.02
CA GLY A 273 -15.60 -30.43 -3.15
C GLY A 273 -16.75 -31.09 -3.93
N LYS A 274 -17.08 -32.33 -3.55
CA LYS A 274 -18.16 -33.07 -4.21
C LYS A 274 -19.52 -32.61 -3.70
N GLN A 275 -20.49 -32.58 -4.60
CA GLN A 275 -21.90 -32.50 -4.23
C GLN A 275 -22.27 -33.75 -3.43
N ILE A 276 -22.79 -33.55 -2.22
CA ILE A 276 -23.22 -34.62 -1.33
C ILE A 276 -24.71 -34.90 -1.56
N SER A 277 -25.56 -33.86 -1.57
CA SER A 277 -27.01 -33.99 -1.78
C SER A 277 -27.67 -32.65 -2.10
N GLY A 278 -28.51 -32.57 -3.13
CA GLY A 278 -29.18 -31.30 -3.50
C GLY A 278 -28.13 -30.19 -3.68
N ASP A 279 -28.35 -29.02 -3.09
CA ASP A 279 -27.39 -27.90 -3.14
C ASP A 279 -26.22 -28.02 -2.13
N PHE A 280 -26.15 -29.11 -1.36
CA PHE A 280 -25.10 -29.32 -0.36
C PHE A 280 -23.82 -29.86 -1.00
N THR A 281 -22.75 -29.06 -0.96
CA THR A 281 -21.39 -29.44 -1.38
C THR A 281 -20.47 -29.45 -0.18
N ASP A 282 -19.60 -30.46 -0.10
CA ASP A 282 -18.50 -30.42 0.88
C ASP A 282 -17.46 -29.37 0.47
N ASN A 283 -16.80 -28.74 1.43
CA ASN A 283 -15.62 -27.91 1.16
C ASN A 283 -14.38 -28.66 1.63
N VAL A 284 -13.39 -28.78 0.77
CA VAL A 284 -12.14 -29.46 1.10
C VAL A 284 -11.07 -28.42 1.40
N LYS A 285 -10.60 -28.40 2.65
CA LYS A 285 -9.39 -27.65 3.02
C LYS A 285 -8.18 -28.33 2.41
N ILE A 286 -7.39 -27.57 1.66
CA ILE A 286 -6.15 -28.03 1.04
C ILE A 286 -4.99 -27.12 1.47
N PRO A 287 -3.75 -27.61 1.40
CA PRO A 287 -2.59 -26.75 1.62
C PRO A 287 -2.62 -25.53 0.69
N PHE A 288 -2.31 -24.35 1.24
CA PHE A 288 -2.25 -23.11 0.45
C PHE A 288 -1.21 -23.27 -0.68
N PRO A 289 -1.59 -23.03 -1.95
CA PRO A 289 -0.64 -23.07 -3.07
C PRO A 289 0.47 -22.04 -2.86
N LYS A 290 1.72 -22.49 -2.75
CA LYS A 290 2.83 -21.58 -2.42
C LYS A 290 3.14 -20.64 -3.59
N PRO A 291 3.56 -19.39 -3.31
CA PRO A 291 3.98 -18.44 -4.34
C PRO A 291 5.18 -18.98 -5.14
N ALA A 292 5.18 -18.77 -6.46
CA ALA A 292 6.28 -19.18 -7.34
C ALA A 292 7.59 -18.43 -7.06
N ARG A 293 7.51 -17.18 -6.62
CA ARG A 293 8.65 -16.35 -6.22
C ARG A 293 8.40 -15.81 -4.82
N PHE A 294 9.38 -15.98 -3.95
CA PHE A 294 9.36 -15.48 -2.58
C PHE A 294 10.56 -14.56 -2.38
N GLN A 295 10.32 -13.26 -2.21
CA GLN A 295 11.37 -12.26 -2.04
C GLN A 295 10.85 -11.08 -1.22
N GLY A 296 11.77 -10.22 -0.77
CA GLY A 296 11.45 -8.97 -0.11
C GLY A 296 10.44 -8.13 -0.88
N MET A 297 9.48 -7.54 -0.17
CA MET A 297 8.44 -6.73 -0.83
C MET A 297 9.05 -5.53 -1.55
N GLY A 298 10.06 -4.88 -0.98
CA GLY A 298 10.72 -3.75 -1.61
C GLY A 298 11.48 -4.12 -2.89
N LEU A 299 12.11 -5.31 -2.93
CA LEU A 299 12.70 -5.83 -4.17
C LEU A 299 11.64 -6.11 -5.24
N THR A 300 10.46 -6.59 -4.84
CA THR A 300 9.34 -6.81 -5.76
C THR A 300 8.79 -5.49 -6.30
N ILE A 301 8.72 -4.45 -5.47
CA ILE A 301 8.34 -3.10 -5.91
C ILE A 301 9.35 -2.56 -6.91
N ILE A 302 10.66 -2.72 -6.63
CA ILE A 302 11.73 -2.32 -7.57
C ILE A 302 11.58 -3.01 -8.92
N ASP A 303 11.37 -4.34 -8.94
CA ASP A 303 11.17 -5.09 -10.18
C ASP A 303 9.95 -4.57 -10.95
N ASP A 304 8.86 -4.25 -10.25
CA ASP A 304 7.61 -3.76 -10.82
C ASP A 304 7.76 -2.33 -11.40
N LEU A 305 8.52 -1.45 -10.73
CA LEU A 305 8.86 -0.13 -11.24
C LEU A 305 9.73 -0.21 -12.49
N ILE A 306 10.77 -1.05 -12.48
CA ILE A 306 11.63 -1.28 -13.65
C ILE A 306 10.80 -1.82 -14.81
N HIS A 307 9.91 -2.78 -14.56
CA HIS A 307 9.02 -3.30 -15.58
C HIS A 307 8.11 -2.20 -16.16
N GLY A 308 7.58 -1.32 -15.32
CA GLY A 308 6.83 -0.14 -15.75
C GLY A 308 7.66 0.80 -16.62
N ILE A 309 8.92 1.06 -16.27
CA ILE A 309 9.83 1.92 -17.05
C ILE A 309 10.10 1.29 -18.43
N GLU A 310 10.31 -0.03 -18.47
CA GLU A 310 10.70 -0.74 -19.68
C GLU A 310 9.53 -1.00 -20.65
N THR A 311 8.31 -1.13 -20.13
CA THR A 311 7.14 -1.58 -20.92
C THR A 311 5.99 -0.60 -20.98
N GLY A 312 6.00 0.45 -20.14
CA GLY A 312 4.85 1.33 -19.93
C GLY A 312 3.74 0.70 -19.09
N SER A 313 3.97 -0.45 -18.45
CA SER A 313 2.99 -1.10 -17.59
C SER A 313 2.72 -0.28 -16.31
N THR A 314 1.49 -0.37 -15.80
CA THR A 314 1.13 0.22 -14.50
C THR A 314 1.61 -0.68 -13.36
N PRO A 315 2.21 -0.13 -12.29
CA PRO A 315 2.65 -0.92 -11.14
C PRO A 315 1.44 -1.50 -10.38
N ARG A 316 1.67 -2.56 -9.60
CA ARG A 316 0.61 -3.29 -8.89
C ARG A 316 -0.21 -2.38 -7.96
N CYS A 317 0.40 -1.39 -7.30
CA CYS A 317 -0.31 -0.31 -6.63
C CYS A 317 0.06 1.03 -7.25
N SER A 318 -0.74 1.48 -8.20
CA SER A 318 -0.56 2.76 -8.87
C SER A 318 -1.00 3.96 -8.02
N GLY A 319 -0.72 5.18 -8.48
CA GLY A 319 -1.34 6.39 -7.93
C GLY A 319 -2.88 6.29 -7.88
N LYS A 320 -3.52 5.74 -8.93
CA LYS A 320 -4.98 5.53 -8.97
C LYS A 320 -5.46 4.59 -7.88
N ASP A 321 -4.64 3.62 -7.50
CA ASP A 321 -4.97 2.70 -6.41
C ASP A 321 -4.85 3.36 -5.04
N GLY A 322 -3.79 4.13 -4.82
CA GLY A 322 -3.62 4.94 -3.62
C GLY A 322 -4.77 5.93 -3.45
N LEU A 323 -5.16 6.61 -4.54
CA LEU A 323 -6.31 7.52 -4.56
C LEU A 323 -7.62 6.80 -4.20
N ALA A 324 -7.90 5.66 -4.82
CA ALA A 324 -9.13 4.93 -4.54
C ALA A 324 -9.18 4.39 -3.10
N GLY A 325 -8.04 4.03 -2.49
CA GLY A 325 -7.95 3.71 -1.07
C GLY A 325 -8.30 4.90 -0.18
N LEU A 326 -7.70 6.07 -0.44
CA LEU A 326 -8.00 7.32 0.27
C LEU A 326 -9.47 7.74 0.11
N GLU A 327 -10.01 7.61 -1.10
CA GLU A 327 -11.39 7.97 -1.42
C GLU A 327 -12.40 7.09 -0.68
N ILE A 328 -12.14 5.78 -0.56
CA ILE A 328 -12.98 4.90 0.26
C ILE A 328 -12.94 5.33 1.73
N ALA A 329 -11.75 5.63 2.29
CA ALA A 329 -11.65 6.09 3.67
C ALA A 329 -12.50 7.35 3.89
N ILE A 330 -12.34 8.37 3.05
CA ILE A 330 -13.14 9.60 3.09
C ILE A 330 -14.63 9.27 2.96
N ALA A 331 -15.01 8.44 1.99
CA ALA A 331 -16.42 8.10 1.75
C ALA A 331 -17.09 7.42 2.96
N LEU A 332 -16.35 6.63 3.74
CA LEU A 332 -16.87 6.03 4.98
C LEU A 332 -17.17 7.09 6.04
N ARG A 333 -16.31 8.11 6.18
CA ARG A 333 -16.57 9.27 7.04
C ARG A 333 -17.76 10.08 6.54
N GLU A 334 -17.81 10.41 5.25
CA GLU A 334 -18.93 11.16 4.67
C GLU A 334 -20.26 10.40 4.81
N SER A 335 -20.23 9.07 4.72
CA SER A 335 -21.38 8.24 5.03
C SER A 335 -21.82 8.45 6.47
N HIS A 336 -20.92 8.33 7.44
CA HIS A 336 -21.25 8.52 8.86
C HIS A 336 -21.81 9.92 9.13
N LEU A 337 -21.14 10.98 8.65
CA LEU A 337 -21.57 12.37 8.82
C LEU A 337 -22.93 12.68 8.20
N SER A 338 -23.35 11.92 7.18
CA SER A 338 -24.65 12.07 6.52
C SER A 338 -25.76 11.16 7.10
N GLY A 339 -25.53 10.55 8.27
CA GLY A 339 -26.47 9.64 8.91
C GLY A 339 -26.42 8.22 8.34
N ASN A 340 -25.19 7.73 8.10
CA ASN A 340 -24.89 6.43 7.50
C ASN A 340 -25.53 6.20 6.12
N LYS A 341 -25.63 7.26 5.31
CA LYS A 341 -26.16 7.15 3.95
C LYS A 341 -25.12 6.58 3.00
N LYS A 342 -25.62 5.92 1.96
CA LYS A 342 -24.82 5.45 0.83
C LYS A 342 -24.09 6.61 0.14
N ILE A 343 -22.77 6.50 0.03
CA ILE A 343 -21.91 7.41 -0.72
C ILE A 343 -21.46 6.74 -2.01
N MET A 344 -21.73 7.40 -3.15
CA MET A 344 -21.32 6.93 -4.47
C MET A 344 -19.85 7.28 -4.74
N LEU A 345 -19.14 6.38 -5.42
CA LEU A 345 -17.78 6.60 -5.88
C LEU A 345 -17.73 6.73 -7.41
N PRO A 346 -16.91 7.66 -7.96
CA PRO A 346 -16.03 8.58 -7.24
C PRO A 346 -16.79 9.71 -6.53
N ILE A 347 -16.20 10.26 -5.47
CA ILE A 347 -16.73 11.42 -4.74
C ILE A 347 -16.61 12.66 -5.61
N LYS A 348 -17.71 13.42 -5.74
CA LYS A 348 -17.75 14.66 -6.53
C LYS A 348 -16.91 15.80 -5.93
N ASN A 349 -16.98 16.00 -4.61
CA ASN A 349 -16.18 17.02 -3.93
C ASN A 349 -14.74 16.53 -3.73
N ARG A 350 -13.82 17.00 -4.58
CA ARG A 350 -12.40 16.62 -4.53
C ARG A 350 -11.61 17.36 -3.44
N ASN A 351 -12.18 18.36 -2.78
CA ASN A 351 -11.49 19.08 -1.71
C ASN A 351 -11.51 18.33 -0.36
N LEU A 352 -12.23 17.21 -0.27
CA LEU A 352 -12.24 16.40 0.95
C LEU A 352 -10.89 15.73 1.18
N GLY A 353 -10.54 15.59 2.45
CA GLY A 353 -9.25 15.03 2.87
C GLY A 353 -9.27 14.34 4.23
N VAL A 354 -8.18 13.66 4.54
CA VAL A 354 -7.86 13.10 5.86
C VAL A 354 -6.39 13.37 6.13
N ILE A 355 -6.10 13.91 7.30
CA ILE A 355 -4.74 14.09 7.79
C ILE A 355 -4.36 12.79 8.50
N SER A 356 -3.43 12.04 7.90
CA SER A 356 -2.93 10.79 8.48
C SER A 356 -2.39 11.00 9.89
N TYR A 357 -2.64 10.03 10.78
CA TYR A 357 -2.21 10.03 12.18
C TYR A 357 -0.70 10.35 12.34
N GLU A 358 0.15 9.86 11.44
CA GLU A 358 1.59 10.13 11.42
C GLU A 358 1.93 11.63 11.20
N SER A 359 1.06 12.36 10.51
CA SER A 359 1.23 13.79 10.20
C SER A 359 0.78 14.70 11.34
N GLU A 360 0.20 14.13 12.40
CA GLU A 360 -0.23 14.84 13.62
C GLU A 360 0.81 14.76 14.74
N GLY A 361 1.95 14.10 14.49
CA GLY A 361 2.99 13.88 15.51
C GLY A 361 2.84 12.57 16.28
N GLY A 362 1.90 11.70 15.88
CA GLY A 362 1.86 10.31 16.33
C GLY A 362 3.11 9.56 15.86
N ARG A 363 3.84 8.95 16.80
CA ARG A 363 5.03 8.12 16.49
C ARG A 363 4.65 6.71 16.07
#